data_AF-A0A1A0NFQ5-F1
#
_entry.id   AF-A0A1A0NFQ5-F1
#
_cell.length_a   1.000
_cell.length_b   1.000
_cell.length_c   1.000
_cell.angle_alpha   90.00
_cell.angle_beta   90.00
_cell.angle_gamma   90.00
#
_symmetry.space_group_name_H-M   'P 1'
#
loop_
_entity.id
_entity.type
_entity.pdbx_description
1 polymer ?
#
loop_
_entity_poly.entity_id
_entity_poly.type
_entity_poly.pdbx_seq_one_letter_code
_entity_poly.pdbx_strand_id
1 'polypeptide(L)'
;MTTTTDVVHRNSFASTFYRRGYFFKEAAMLTIGLGVLIHVLRVLFGDDFTVHHVATPTTDKILLVPMTYAAVAGIMLLVKGRVAFADKRHRALFTGSVVYIAGSVPLHIYCSYVIWDTSLMTWFPMWFSYFLLIVVYPVFLTMFAKLHYKN
;
A
#
# COMPACT_ATOMS: atom_id res chain seq x y z
N MET A 1 6.35 53.49 3.96
CA MET A 1 6.00 52.51 2.92
C MET A 1 6.36 51.14 3.47
N THR A 2 5.37 50.44 4.00
CA THR A 2 5.56 49.16 4.69
C THR A 2 5.24 48.06 3.68
N THR A 3 6.27 47.37 3.20
CA THR A 3 6.16 46.33 2.17
C THR A 3 5.44 45.12 2.75
N THR A 4 4.15 44.97 2.46
CA THR A 4 3.32 43.81 2.84
C THR A 4 3.47 42.69 1.80
N THR A 5 4.64 42.05 1.75
CA THR A 5 4.89 40.92 0.82
C THR A 5 5.09 39.57 1.53
N ASP A 6 4.84 39.45 2.83
CA ASP A 6 5.15 38.23 3.60
C ASP A 6 4.00 37.23 3.80
N VAL A 7 2.83 37.43 3.17
CA VAL A 7 1.63 36.61 3.46
C VAL A 7 1.12 35.80 2.26
N VAL A 8 1.80 35.85 1.12
CA VAL A 8 1.34 35.17 -0.09
C VAL A 8 2.11 33.84 -0.27
N HIS A 9 1.44 32.74 0.12
CA HIS A 9 1.75 31.33 -0.20
C HIS A 9 2.77 30.53 0.61
N ARG A 10 2.64 30.48 1.95
CA ARG A 10 3.16 29.33 2.74
C ARG A 10 2.26 28.08 2.69
N ASN A 11 1.37 28.00 1.70
CA ASN A 11 0.54 26.84 1.34
C ASN A 11 1.08 26.15 0.08
N SER A 12 2.38 25.87 0.05
CA SER A 12 2.98 25.10 -1.05
C SER A 12 2.45 23.67 -1.07
N PHE A 13 2.24 23.08 -2.26
CA PHE A 13 1.93 21.65 -2.43
C PHE A 13 2.90 20.77 -1.61
N ALA A 14 4.17 21.18 -1.52
CA ALA A 14 5.17 20.50 -0.70
C ALA A 14 4.76 20.46 0.79
N SER A 15 4.27 21.55 1.39
CA SER A 15 3.90 21.53 2.81
C SER A 15 2.70 20.62 3.06
N THR A 16 1.74 20.57 2.14
CA THR A 16 0.61 19.63 2.20
C THR A 16 1.07 18.18 2.05
N PHE A 17 1.97 17.93 1.09
CA PHE A 17 2.58 16.62 0.83
C PHE A 17 3.29 16.07 2.06
N TYR A 18 4.12 16.90 2.71
CA TYR A 18 4.80 16.54 3.96
C TYR A 18 3.82 16.34 5.13
N ARG A 19 2.81 17.21 5.26
CA ARG A 19 1.81 17.13 6.37
C ARG A 19 0.92 15.89 6.27
N ARG A 20 0.63 15.42 5.06
CA ARG A 20 -0.11 14.17 4.80
C ARG A 20 0.77 12.92 4.85
N GLY A 21 2.02 13.03 5.31
CA GLY A 21 2.93 11.89 5.38
C GLY A 21 3.18 11.26 4.00
N TYR A 22 3.39 12.09 2.98
CA TYR A 22 3.65 11.66 1.61
C TYR A 22 2.48 10.90 0.97
N PHE A 23 1.21 11.18 1.35
CA PHE A 23 0.04 10.45 0.86
C PHE A 23 0.15 8.92 1.00
N PHE A 24 0.95 8.45 1.96
CA PHE A 24 1.15 7.02 2.22
C PHE A 24 -0.17 6.31 2.46
N LYS A 25 -1.05 6.91 3.26
CA LYS A 25 -2.34 6.33 3.63
C LYS A 25 -3.19 6.06 2.39
N GLU A 26 -3.31 7.03 1.50
CA GLU A 26 -4.09 6.95 0.27
C GLU A 26 -3.53 5.86 -0.66
N ALA A 27 -2.21 5.84 -0.87
CA ALA A 27 -1.56 4.83 -1.69
C ALA A 27 -1.66 3.41 -1.10
N ALA A 28 -1.48 3.28 0.21
CA ALA A 28 -1.62 2.00 0.91
C ALA A 28 -3.07 1.50 0.86
N MET A 29 -4.06 2.36 1.12
CA MET A 29 -5.46 1.99 1.01
C MET A 29 -5.85 1.58 -0.42
N LEU A 30 -5.33 2.26 -1.44
CA LEU A 30 -5.58 1.91 -2.84
C LEU A 30 -4.94 0.55 -3.18
N THR A 31 -3.71 0.31 -2.72
CA THR A 31 -3.02 -0.98 -2.88
C THR A 31 -3.83 -2.12 -2.26
N ILE A 32 -4.26 -1.94 -1.01
CA ILE A 32 -5.07 -2.92 -0.29
C ILE A 32 -6.43 -3.10 -0.97
N GLY A 33 -7.07 -2.02 -1.43
CA GLY A 33 -8.35 -2.08 -2.14
C GLY A 33 -8.28 -2.87 -3.45
N LEU A 34 -7.23 -2.64 -4.25
CA LEU A 34 -6.98 -3.44 -5.46
C LEU A 34 -6.69 -4.90 -5.12
N GLY A 35 -5.91 -5.15 -4.06
CA GLY A 35 -5.69 -6.49 -3.53
C GLY A 35 -6.98 -7.19 -3.13
N VAL A 36 -7.84 -6.53 -2.36
CA VAL A 36 -9.17 -7.04 -1.97
C VAL A 36 -9.96 -7.44 -3.21
N LEU A 37 -10.03 -6.58 -4.22
CA LEU A 37 -10.76 -6.88 -5.46
C LEU A 37 -10.23 -8.15 -6.13
N ILE A 38 -8.91 -8.26 -6.31
CA ILE A 38 -8.29 -9.41 -6.95
C ILE A 38 -8.52 -10.69 -6.12
N HIS A 39 -8.37 -10.64 -4.80
CA HIS A 39 -8.56 -11.80 -3.94
C HIS A 39 -10.03 -12.22 -3.83
N VAL A 40 -10.98 -11.28 -3.84
CA VAL A 40 -12.41 -11.60 -3.89
C VAL A 40 -12.76 -12.28 -5.21
N LEU A 41 -12.29 -11.73 -6.34
CA LEU A 41 -12.49 -12.34 -7.65
C LEU A 41 -11.87 -13.75 -7.70
N ARG A 42 -10.71 -13.96 -7.08
CA ARG A 42 -10.09 -15.27 -6.91
C ARG A 42 -10.91 -16.25 -6.10
N VAL A 43 -11.47 -15.81 -4.98
CA VAL A 43 -12.33 -16.65 -4.13
C VAL A 43 -13.63 -17.01 -4.85
N LEU A 44 -14.22 -16.09 -5.60
CA LEU A 44 -15.51 -16.29 -6.28
C LEU A 44 -15.38 -17.11 -7.58
N PHE A 45 -14.35 -16.87 -8.38
CA PHE A 45 -14.20 -17.46 -9.72
C PHE A 45 -13.10 -18.52 -9.82
N GLY A 46 -12.31 -18.73 -8.77
CA GLY A 46 -11.22 -19.69 -8.74
C GLY A 46 -9.93 -19.19 -9.41
N ASP A 47 -8.89 -20.03 -9.34
CA ASP A 47 -7.53 -19.67 -9.73
C ASP A 47 -7.39 -19.49 -11.25
N ASP A 48 -7.92 -20.41 -12.05
CA ASP A 48 -7.82 -20.38 -13.52
C ASP A 48 -8.44 -19.11 -14.11
N PHE A 49 -9.66 -18.76 -13.67
CA PHE A 49 -10.31 -17.54 -14.13
C PHE A 49 -9.51 -16.29 -13.75
N THR A 50 -8.96 -16.28 -12.54
CA THR A 50 -8.22 -15.14 -12.00
C THR A 50 -6.93 -14.91 -12.74
N VAL A 51 -6.12 -15.94 -12.97
CA VAL A 51 -4.85 -15.80 -13.68
C VAL A 51 -5.06 -15.34 -15.13
N HIS A 52 -6.11 -15.83 -15.79
CA HIS A 52 -6.38 -15.47 -17.18
C HIS A 52 -7.01 -14.09 -17.40
N HIS A 53 -7.83 -13.59 -16.47
CA HIS A 53 -8.62 -12.36 -16.70
C HIS A 53 -8.39 -11.25 -15.68
N VAL A 54 -7.97 -11.58 -14.47
CA VAL A 54 -7.92 -10.63 -13.34
C VAL A 54 -6.48 -10.33 -12.95
N ALA A 55 -5.73 -11.34 -12.51
CA ALA A 55 -4.30 -11.28 -12.19
C ALA A 55 -3.44 -11.41 -13.45
N THR A 56 -3.69 -10.56 -14.45
CA THR A 56 -2.86 -10.45 -15.65
C THR A 56 -1.61 -9.60 -15.35
N PRO A 57 -0.53 -9.71 -16.14
CA PRO A 57 0.65 -8.84 -15.98
C PRO A 57 0.33 -7.34 -16.05
N THR A 58 -0.70 -6.95 -16.80
CA THR A 58 -1.16 -5.56 -16.88
C THR A 58 -1.80 -5.12 -15.56
N THR A 59 -2.71 -5.92 -15.01
CA THR A 59 -3.34 -5.62 -13.72
C THR A 59 -2.31 -5.59 -12.60
N ASP A 60 -1.35 -6.52 -12.63
CA ASP A 60 -0.27 -6.60 -11.66
C ASP A 60 0.62 -5.34 -11.69
N LYS A 61 0.96 -4.83 -12.88
CA LYS A 61 1.65 -3.53 -13.04
C LYS A 61 0.84 -2.35 -12.51
N ILE A 62 -0.48 -2.34 -12.72
CA ILE A 62 -1.36 -1.29 -12.19
C ILE A 62 -1.36 -1.30 -10.66
N LEU A 63 -1.41 -2.48 -10.04
CA LEU A 63 -1.30 -2.65 -8.58
C LEU A 63 0.10 -2.31 -8.05
N LEU A 64 1.14 -2.60 -8.83
CA LEU A 64 2.53 -2.37 -8.44
C LEU A 64 2.85 -0.88 -8.25
N VAL A 65 2.26 0.03 -9.04
CA VAL A 65 2.50 1.48 -8.93
C VAL A 65 2.16 2.03 -7.53
N PRO A 66 0.91 1.94 -7.04
CA PRO A 66 0.56 2.40 -5.70
C PRO A 66 1.24 1.59 -4.61
N MET A 67 1.48 0.29 -4.83
CA MET A 67 2.17 -0.58 -3.87
C MET A 67 3.61 -0.14 -3.64
N THR A 68 4.34 0.13 -4.72
CA THR A 68 5.74 0.59 -4.66
C THR A 68 5.83 1.96 -4.02
N TYR A 69 4.90 2.86 -4.36
CA TYR A 69 4.83 4.17 -3.73
C TYR A 69 4.58 4.05 -2.21
N ALA A 70 3.61 3.22 -1.81
CA ALA A 70 3.32 2.96 -0.40
C ALA A 70 4.51 2.34 0.33
N ALA A 71 5.26 1.42 -0.30
CA ALA A 71 6.48 0.85 0.26
C ALA A 71 7.52 1.94 0.55
N VAL A 72 7.87 2.76 -0.45
CA VAL A 72 8.88 3.81 -0.31
C VAL A 72 8.45 4.87 0.69
N ALA A 73 7.20 5.36 0.60
CA ALA A 73 6.66 6.34 1.52
C ALA A 73 6.60 5.80 2.96
N GLY A 74 6.20 4.54 3.13
CA GLY A 74 6.16 3.86 4.43
C GLY A 74 7.53 3.71 5.06
N ILE A 75 8.54 3.32 4.27
CA ILE A 75 9.94 3.24 4.72
C ILE A 75 10.44 4.64 5.13
N MET A 76 10.18 5.67 4.32
CA MET A 76 10.56 7.04 4.68
C MET A 76 9.89 7.51 5.98
N LEU A 77 8.63 7.19 6.18
CA LEU A 77 7.88 7.50 7.41
C LEU A 77 8.48 6.80 8.65
N LEU A 78 8.91 5.54 8.50
CA LEU A 78 9.59 4.78 9.56
C LEU A 78 10.97 5.37 9.88
N VAL A 79 11.80 5.60 8.87
CA VAL A 79 13.17 6.12 9.01
C VAL A 79 13.17 7.52 9.65
N LYS A 80 12.24 8.38 9.23
CA LYS A 80 12.11 9.74 9.77
C LYS A 80 11.29 9.82 11.06
N GLY A 81 10.78 8.69 11.58
CA GLY A 81 10.01 8.64 12.82
C GLY A 81 8.73 9.50 12.82
N ARG A 82 8.14 9.74 11.65
CA ARG A 82 7.05 10.71 11.45
C ARG A 82 5.66 10.19 11.79
N VAL A 83 5.53 8.92 12.14
CA VAL A 83 4.23 8.33 12.47
C VAL A 83 3.96 8.52 13.97
N ALA A 84 2.78 9.03 14.31
CA ALA A 84 2.30 9.10 15.68
C ALA A 84 1.71 7.74 16.06
N PHE A 85 2.43 7.00 16.90
CA PHE A 85 1.95 5.73 17.43
C PHE A 85 1.29 5.93 18.79
N ALA A 86 0.05 5.45 18.93
CA ALA A 86 -0.63 5.39 20.23
C ALA A 86 0.06 4.38 21.18
N ASP A 87 0.46 3.22 20.64
CA ASP A 87 1.03 2.11 21.42
C ASP A 87 2.19 1.41 20.71
N LYS A 88 2.99 0.65 21.48
CA LYS A 88 4.03 -0.25 20.93
C LYS A 88 3.45 -1.28 19.95
N ARG A 89 2.22 -1.77 20.19
CA ARG A 89 1.51 -2.69 19.29
C ARG A 89 1.16 -2.01 17.97
N HIS A 90 0.67 -0.77 18.00
CA HIS A 90 0.36 0.00 16.80
C HIS A 90 1.61 0.24 15.96
N ARG A 91 2.75 0.52 16.61
CA ARG A 91 4.05 0.62 15.93
C ARG A 91 4.47 -0.69 15.28
N ALA A 92 4.34 -1.81 15.98
CA ALA A 92 4.68 -3.12 15.44
C ALA A 92 3.82 -3.50 14.24
N LEU A 93 2.50 -3.28 14.31
CA LEU A 93 1.57 -3.53 13.20
C LEU A 93 1.89 -2.65 11.99
N PHE A 94 2.18 -1.37 12.22
CA PHE A 94 2.56 -0.46 11.14
C PHE A 94 3.86 -0.88 10.46
N THR A 95 4.91 -1.14 11.25
CA THR A 95 6.19 -1.65 10.71
C THR A 95 5.98 -2.95 9.95
N GLY A 96 5.21 -3.88 10.51
CA GLY A 96 4.87 -5.16 9.85
C GLY A 96 4.15 -4.95 8.52
N SER A 97 3.22 -3.99 8.44
CA SER A 97 2.51 -3.66 7.20
C SER A 97 3.46 -3.07 6.14
N VAL A 98 4.38 -2.19 6.53
CA VAL A 98 5.36 -1.60 5.60
C VAL A 98 6.32 -2.67 5.11
N VAL A 99 6.79 -3.55 5.99
CA VAL A 99 7.64 -4.69 5.61
C VAL A 99 6.91 -5.65 4.68
N TYR A 100 5.63 -5.93 4.94
CA TYR A 100 4.80 -6.76 4.06
C TYR A 100 4.65 -6.13 2.66
N ILE A 101 4.28 -4.85 2.59
CA ILE A 101 4.11 -4.14 1.31
C ILE A 101 5.46 -4.04 0.57
N ALA A 102 6.54 -3.70 1.27
CA ALA A 102 7.86 -3.60 0.67
C ALA A 102 8.39 -4.96 0.21
N GLY A 103 8.09 -6.04 0.94
CA GLY A 103 8.44 -7.40 0.58
C GLY A 103 7.62 -7.97 -0.58
N SER A 104 6.36 -7.53 -0.74
CA SER A 104 5.52 -7.94 -1.87
C SER A 104 5.93 -7.27 -3.19
N VAL A 105 6.49 -6.06 -3.14
CA VAL A 105 6.92 -5.33 -4.36
C VAL A 105 7.89 -6.16 -5.23
N PRO A 106 8.99 -6.73 -4.72
CA PRO A 106 9.87 -7.60 -5.50
C PRO A 106 9.16 -8.79 -6.15
N LEU A 107 8.22 -9.41 -5.44
CA LEU A 107 7.44 -10.55 -5.95
C LEU A 107 6.59 -10.13 -7.16
N HIS A 108 5.88 -9.00 -7.05
CA HIS A 108 5.08 -8.45 -8.14
C HIS A 108 5.95 -7.98 -9.31
N ILE A 109 7.11 -7.35 -9.06
CA ILE A 109 8.09 -7.01 -10.11
C ILE A 109 8.55 -8.26 -10.85
N TYR A 110 8.88 -9.32 -10.12
CA TYR A 110 9.35 -10.57 -10.71
C TYR A 110 8.31 -11.21 -11.62
N CYS A 111 7.04 -11.26 -11.20
CA CYS A 111 5.95 -11.78 -12.02
C CYS A 111 5.65 -10.88 -13.23
N SER A 112 5.59 -9.56 -13.03
CA SER A 112 5.21 -8.59 -14.07
C SER A 112 6.27 -8.28 -15.13
N TYR A 113 7.55 -8.27 -14.74
CA TYR A 113 8.64 -7.77 -15.60
C TYR A 113 9.68 -8.83 -15.94
N VAL A 114 9.88 -9.85 -15.10
CA VAL A 114 10.92 -10.87 -15.33
C VAL A 114 10.33 -12.08 -16.05
N ILE A 115 9.34 -12.73 -15.46
CA ILE A 115 8.75 -13.95 -16.04
C ILE A 115 7.64 -13.60 -17.04
N TRP A 116 6.99 -12.44 -16.89
CA TRP A 116 5.78 -12.09 -17.67
C TRP A 116 4.67 -13.14 -17.55
N ASP A 117 4.70 -13.91 -16.46
CA ASP A 117 3.75 -14.95 -16.14
C ASP A 117 3.34 -14.79 -14.67
N THR A 118 2.04 -14.79 -14.43
CA THR A 118 1.45 -14.70 -13.09
C THR A 118 1.11 -16.08 -12.53
N SER A 119 1.52 -17.17 -13.19
CA SER A 119 1.40 -18.54 -12.69
C SER A 119 2.03 -18.73 -11.30
N LEU A 120 3.07 -17.97 -10.94
CA LEU A 120 3.61 -17.94 -9.58
C LEU A 120 2.58 -17.54 -8.52
N MET A 121 1.53 -16.79 -8.88
CA MET A 121 0.45 -16.45 -7.96
C MET A 121 -0.41 -17.67 -7.59
N THR A 122 -0.41 -18.73 -8.40
CA THR A 122 -1.08 -20.01 -8.08
C THR A 122 -0.33 -20.82 -7.03
N TRP A 123 0.95 -20.53 -6.79
CA TRP A 123 1.71 -21.18 -5.70
C TRP A 123 1.17 -20.77 -4.32
N PHE A 124 0.52 -19.61 -4.22
CA PHE A 124 -0.16 -19.20 -3.00
C PHE A 124 -1.49 -19.94 -2.90
N PRO A 125 -1.69 -20.83 -1.92
CA PRO A 125 -2.93 -21.60 -1.82
C PRO A 125 -4.13 -20.70 -1.56
N MET A 126 -5.35 -21.17 -1.89
CA MET A 126 -6.57 -20.35 -1.75
C MET A 126 -6.84 -19.87 -0.31
N TRP A 127 -6.41 -20.63 0.71
CA TRP A 127 -6.49 -20.20 2.12
C TRP A 127 -5.75 -18.88 2.39
N PHE A 128 -4.70 -18.59 1.63
CA PHE A 128 -3.95 -17.35 1.75
C PHE A 128 -4.82 -16.14 1.37
N SER A 129 -5.64 -16.26 0.33
CA SER A 129 -6.62 -15.22 -0.05
C SER A 129 -7.65 -14.98 1.06
N TYR A 130 -8.16 -16.04 1.69
CA TYR A 130 -9.06 -15.91 2.84
C TYR A 130 -8.38 -15.24 4.04
N PHE A 131 -7.14 -15.62 4.34
CA PHE A 131 -6.36 -14.99 5.41
C PHE A 131 -6.14 -13.49 5.16
N LEU A 132 -5.81 -13.11 3.93
CA LEU A 132 -5.67 -11.71 3.56
C LEU A 132 -6.98 -10.94 3.70
N LEU A 133 -8.08 -11.47 3.20
CA LEU A 133 -9.39 -10.83 3.23
C LEU A 133 -9.97 -10.69 4.65
N ILE A 134 -9.82 -11.72 5.49
CA ILE A 134 -10.46 -11.77 6.82
C ILE A 134 -9.59 -11.06 7.87
N VAL A 135 -8.27 -11.20 7.79
CA VAL A 135 -7.36 -10.75 8.85
C VAL A 135 -6.55 -9.55 8.39
N VAL A 136 -5.74 -9.70 7.35
CA VAL A 136 -4.69 -8.73 7.02
C VAL A 136 -5.28 -7.41 6.53
N TYR A 137 -6.22 -7.46 5.59
CA TYR A 137 -6.80 -6.26 4.99
C TYR A 137 -7.66 -5.46 5.98
N PRO A 138 -8.55 -6.06 6.79
CA PRO A 138 -9.29 -5.31 7.79
C PRO A 138 -8.37 -4.68 8.85
N VAL A 139 -7.33 -5.40 9.30
CA VAL A 139 -6.35 -4.88 10.26
C VAL A 139 -5.58 -3.70 9.66
N PHE A 140 -5.11 -3.82 8.41
CA PHE A 140 -4.36 -2.75 7.75
C PHE A 140 -5.23 -1.54 7.44
N LEU A 141 -6.45 -1.74 6.92
CA LEU A 141 -7.36 -0.64 6.61
C LEU A 141 -7.77 0.12 7.88
N THR A 142 -8.12 -0.58 8.96
CA THR A 142 -8.50 0.07 10.23
C THR A 142 -7.32 0.82 10.85
N MET A 143 -6.11 0.26 10.76
CA MET A 143 -4.88 0.92 11.20
C MET A 143 -4.56 2.16 10.38
N PHE A 144 -4.55 2.05 9.04
CA PHE A 144 -4.29 3.19 8.15
C PHE A 144 -5.35 4.28 8.27
N ALA A 145 -6.62 3.91 8.50
CA ALA A 145 -7.69 4.87 8.76
C ALA A 145 -7.39 5.77 9.97
N LYS A 146 -6.80 5.19 11.03
CA LYS A 146 -6.45 5.86 12.29
C LYS A 146 -5.02 6.41 12.33
N LEU A 147 -4.29 6.38 11.22
CA LEU A 147 -2.90 6.82 11.18
C LEU A 147 -2.79 8.35 11.24
N HIS A 148 -2.04 8.85 12.22
CA HIS A 148 -1.75 10.28 12.39
C HIS A 148 -0.26 10.54 12.16
N TYR A 149 0.07 11.67 11.55
CA TYR A 149 1.45 12.07 11.28
C TYR A 149 1.91 13.16 12.25
N LYS A 150 3.18 13.10 12.63
CA LYS A 150 3.86 14.16 13.37
C LYS A 150 4.31 15.24 12.38
N ASN A 151 4.02 16.50 12.70
CA ASN A 151 4.43 17.66 11.91
C ASN A 151 5.92 17.93 12.07
#